data_AF-A0A8H3EE91-F1
#
_entry.id   AF-A0A8H3EE91-F1
#
_cell.length_a   1.000
_cell.length_b   1.000
_cell.length_c   1.000
_cell.angle_alpha   90.00
_cell.angle_beta   90.00
_cell.angle_gamma   90.00
#
_symmetry.space_group_name_H-M   'P 1'
#
loop_
_entity.id
_entity.type
_entity.pdbx_description
1 polymer ?
#
loop_
_entity_poly.entity_id
_entity_poly.type
_entity_poly.pdbx_seq_one_letter_code
_entity_poly.pdbx_strand_id
1 'polypeptide(L)'
;MSNTGLPLGLHLPEENDSSSSKQDYNHQETLPMPKESTLKVEQDDEQNSDSGPAGRAKGTLSEEQKKANHIYSEQKRREKIREQYDKLAELTPGMEGHGRSEGRVLEEAVKFAQGLKEERARLIEAIEARGGIVPPELKNY
;
A
#
# COMPACT_ATOMS: atom_id res chain seq x y z
N MET A 1 -20.00 -40.99 -57.87
CA MET A 1 -18.62 -41.04 -57.34
C MET A 1 -18.55 -40.03 -56.23
N SER A 2 -18.85 -40.46 -55.01
CA SER A 2 -19.07 -39.58 -53.86
C SER A 2 -17.83 -39.60 -52.99
N ASN A 3 -17.27 -38.42 -52.81
CA ASN A 3 -15.91 -38.17 -52.31
C ASN A 3 -15.72 -38.66 -50.87
N THR A 4 -14.53 -39.20 -50.63
CA THR A 4 -14.04 -39.81 -49.40
C THR A 4 -13.64 -38.79 -48.34
N GLY A 5 -13.98 -39.06 -47.07
CA GLY A 5 -13.06 -38.94 -45.93
C GLY A 5 -12.73 -37.56 -45.37
N LEU A 6 -13.37 -37.21 -44.24
CA LEU A 6 -12.81 -36.42 -43.12
C LEU A 6 -11.61 -37.19 -42.49
N PRO A 7 -10.60 -36.55 -41.81
CA PRO A 7 -10.87 -35.81 -40.58
C PRO A 7 -9.95 -34.63 -40.19
N LEU A 8 -10.46 -33.94 -39.16
CA LEU A 8 -9.88 -32.99 -38.21
C LEU A 8 -8.34 -32.93 -38.14
N GLY A 9 -7.84 -31.71 -38.25
CA GLY A 9 -6.48 -31.32 -37.87
C GLY A 9 -6.38 -29.80 -37.77
N LEU A 10 -7.02 -29.23 -36.75
CA LEU A 10 -6.89 -27.81 -36.42
C LEU A 10 -5.51 -27.61 -35.77
N HIS A 11 -4.50 -27.35 -36.59
CA HIS A 11 -3.17 -26.93 -36.13
C HIS A 11 -3.06 -25.42 -36.40
N LEU A 12 -3.35 -24.62 -35.37
CA LEU A 12 -2.98 -23.20 -35.37
C LEU A 12 -1.45 -23.12 -35.43
N PRO A 13 -0.87 -22.24 -36.26
CA PRO A 13 0.53 -21.89 -36.11
C PRO A 13 0.73 -21.21 -34.75
N GLU A 14 1.61 -21.75 -33.92
CA GLU A 14 2.21 -21.01 -32.81
C GLU A 14 3.08 -19.90 -33.41
N GLU A 15 2.53 -18.70 -33.45
CA GLU A 15 3.26 -17.46 -33.69
C GLU A 15 4.27 -17.27 -32.54
N ASN A 16 5.53 -17.43 -32.91
CA ASN A 16 6.70 -17.21 -32.09
C ASN A 16 6.94 -15.70 -31.98
N ASP A 17 6.22 -15.00 -31.10
CA ASP A 17 6.54 -13.61 -30.76
C ASP A 17 7.60 -13.53 -29.65
N SER A 18 8.85 -13.81 -30.04
CA SER A 18 9.98 -13.15 -29.41
C SER A 18 10.11 -11.75 -30.03
N SER A 19 9.55 -10.75 -29.34
CA SER A 19 9.98 -9.35 -29.50
C SER A 19 9.79 -8.56 -28.22
N SER A 20 10.90 -8.45 -27.50
CA SER A 20 11.30 -7.29 -26.70
C SER A 20 10.65 -5.98 -27.19
N SER A 21 9.77 -5.38 -26.39
CA SER A 21 9.49 -3.95 -26.52
C SER A 21 8.94 -3.33 -25.23
N LYS A 22 9.82 -2.52 -24.61
CA LYS A 22 9.54 -1.32 -23.80
C LYS A 22 8.80 -1.60 -22.47
N GLN A 23 9.50 -1.81 -21.35
CA GLN A 23 10.17 -0.74 -20.61
C GLN A 23 9.60 0.66 -20.88
N ASP A 24 8.31 0.85 -20.61
CA ASP A 24 7.74 2.17 -20.33
C ASP A 24 7.32 2.24 -18.84
N TYR A 25 8.25 1.89 -17.95
CA TYR A 25 8.21 2.50 -16.63
C TYR A 25 8.51 3.98 -16.86
N ASN A 26 7.47 4.80 -16.77
CA ASN A 26 7.54 6.24 -16.74
C ASN A 26 8.43 6.66 -15.56
N HIS A 27 9.75 6.64 -15.78
CA HIS A 27 10.73 7.39 -15.01
C HIS A 27 10.49 8.85 -15.38
N GLN A 28 9.48 9.43 -14.72
CA GLN A 28 9.39 10.87 -14.63
C GLN A 28 10.61 11.30 -13.82
N GLU A 29 11.66 11.62 -14.57
CA GLU A 29 12.88 12.34 -14.22
C GLU A 29 12.84 12.83 -12.77
N THR A 30 13.42 12.04 -11.87
CA THR A 30 13.50 12.41 -10.46
C THR A 30 14.47 13.59 -10.37
N LEU A 31 13.92 14.79 -10.48
CA LEU A 31 14.67 16.04 -10.34
C LEU A 31 15.38 16.02 -8.98
N PRO A 32 16.66 16.45 -8.93
CA PRO A 32 17.42 16.43 -7.69
C PRO A 32 16.75 17.33 -6.66
N MET A 33 16.64 16.83 -5.42
CA MET A 33 16.07 17.54 -4.29
C MET A 33 16.58 18.99 -4.18
N PRO A 34 15.70 19.98 -3.94
CA PRO A 34 16.11 21.12 -3.13
C PRO A 34 16.25 20.62 -1.70
N LYS A 35 17.40 20.94 -1.09
CA LYS A 35 17.79 20.52 0.26
C LYS A 35 16.72 20.87 1.28
N GLU A 36 16.52 19.94 2.20
CA GLU A 36 15.62 20.00 3.35
C GLU A 36 15.50 21.39 3.98
N SER A 37 14.27 21.88 4.09
CA SER A 37 13.86 22.68 5.24
C SER A 37 13.23 21.73 6.24
N THR A 38 14.02 21.34 7.23
CA THR A 38 13.59 20.58 8.41
C THR A 38 12.45 21.34 9.10
N LEU A 39 11.21 20.92 8.90
CA LEU A 39 10.11 21.35 9.74
C LEU A 39 10.14 20.47 10.99
N LYS A 40 10.75 21.01 12.04
CA LYS A 40 10.43 20.63 13.41
C LYS A 40 8.92 20.82 13.57
N VAL A 41 8.21 19.74 13.86
CA VAL A 41 6.85 19.81 14.37
C VAL A 41 6.97 20.23 15.82
N GLU A 42 6.94 21.55 16.04
CA GLU A 42 6.60 22.11 17.34
C GLU A 42 5.09 22.39 17.29
N GLN A 43 4.35 21.63 18.09
CA GLN A 43 3.07 22.07 18.63
C GLN A 43 3.33 23.42 19.31
N ASP A 44 2.51 24.43 19.04
CA ASP A 44 2.14 25.46 20.00
C ASP A 44 0.99 26.32 19.43
N ASP A 45 0.20 26.80 20.38
CA ASP A 45 -1.17 27.31 20.31
C ASP A 45 -1.45 28.51 19.40
N GLU A 46 -2.76 28.69 19.14
CA GLU A 46 -3.38 29.93 18.67
C GLU A 46 -2.80 31.18 19.36
N GLN A 47 -2.43 32.20 18.57
CA GLN A 47 -2.84 33.60 18.79
C GLN A 47 -2.30 34.58 17.72
N ASN A 48 -3.25 35.32 17.15
CA ASN A 48 -3.28 36.75 16.83
C ASN A 48 -2.13 37.48 16.09
N SER A 49 -2.55 38.37 15.18
CA SER A 49 -1.80 39.25 14.29
C SER A 49 -0.80 40.21 14.96
N ASP A 50 0.33 40.48 14.29
CA ASP A 50 0.93 41.81 14.28
C ASP A 50 1.82 42.05 13.03
N SER A 51 1.76 43.27 12.52
CA SER A 51 2.39 43.77 11.30
C SER A 51 3.70 44.50 11.60
N GLY A 52 4.81 44.10 10.96
CA GLY A 52 6.10 44.81 11.01
C GLY A 52 6.97 44.57 9.77
N PRO A 53 7.57 45.62 9.15
CA PRO A 53 8.20 45.52 7.83
C PRO A 53 9.72 45.28 7.93
N ALA A 54 10.19 44.15 7.43
CA ALA A 54 11.48 43.95 6.73
C ALA A 54 11.94 42.50 6.83
N GLY A 55 12.28 41.91 5.67
CA GLY A 55 13.39 40.95 5.65
C GLY A 55 13.05 39.50 5.95
N ARG A 56 11.98 38.99 5.36
CA ARG A 56 11.93 37.67 4.71
C ARG A 56 10.61 37.65 3.97
N ALA A 57 10.68 37.86 2.66
CA ALA A 57 9.63 37.35 1.81
C ALA A 57 9.57 35.84 2.10
N LYS A 58 8.70 35.46 3.04
CA LYS A 58 8.09 34.15 3.11
C LYS A 58 7.17 34.11 1.89
N GLY A 59 7.84 34.14 0.73
CA GLY A 59 7.22 34.23 -0.57
C GLY A 59 6.30 33.04 -0.63
N THR A 60 5.05 33.30 -0.97
CA THR A 60 4.19 32.27 -1.53
C THR A 60 5.06 31.44 -2.47
N LEU A 61 5.12 30.12 -2.24
CA LEU A 61 5.90 29.20 -3.07
C LEU A 61 5.62 29.55 -4.53
N SER A 62 6.66 29.71 -5.36
CA SER A 62 6.46 29.99 -6.79
C SER A 62 5.57 28.90 -7.39
N GLU A 63 4.83 29.18 -8.46
CA GLU A 63 3.98 28.15 -9.09
C GLU A 63 4.78 26.90 -9.49
N GLU A 64 6.03 27.08 -9.93
CA GLU A 64 6.98 26.00 -10.18
C GLU A 64 7.34 25.22 -8.91
N GLN A 65 7.60 25.92 -7.80
CA GLN A 65 7.96 25.29 -6.53
C GLN A 65 6.77 24.61 -5.85
N LYS A 66 5.54 25.14 -6.01
CA LYS A 66 4.30 24.46 -5.60
C LYS A 66 4.11 23.17 -6.38
N LYS A 67 4.31 23.21 -7.70
CA LYS A 67 4.18 22.03 -8.56
C LYS A 67 5.20 20.95 -8.18
N ALA A 68 6.45 21.32 -7.97
CA ALA A 68 7.49 20.40 -7.52
C ALA A 68 7.17 19.79 -6.14
N ASN A 69 6.78 20.62 -5.17
CA ASN A 69 6.38 20.13 -3.84
C ASN A 69 5.16 19.23 -3.87
N HIS A 70 4.15 19.53 -4.71
CA HIS A 70 2.97 18.69 -4.84
C HIS A 70 3.32 17.29 -5.35
N ILE A 71 4.14 17.21 -6.39
CA ILE A 71 4.61 15.92 -6.96
C ILE A 71 5.37 15.12 -5.90
N TYR A 72 6.32 15.75 -5.21
CA TYR A 72 7.11 15.08 -4.18
C TYR A 72 6.26 14.61 -2.99
N SER A 73 5.35 15.47 -2.51
CA SER A 73 4.46 15.14 -1.39
C SER A 73 3.56 13.95 -1.72
N GLU A 74 3.04 13.91 -2.94
CA GLU A 74 2.21 12.81 -3.41
C GLU A 74 3.01 11.53 -3.64
N GLN A 75 4.24 11.62 -4.16
CA GLN A 75 5.13 10.48 -4.30
C GLN A 75 5.42 9.85 -2.92
N LYS A 76 5.85 10.67 -1.96
CA LYS A 76 6.13 10.23 -0.58
C LYS A 76 4.89 9.63 0.08
N ARG A 77 3.71 10.24 -0.14
CA ARG A 77 2.44 9.69 0.35
C ARG A 77 2.18 8.29 -0.23
N ARG A 78 2.38 8.10 -1.54
CA ARG A 78 2.18 6.80 -2.20
C ARG A 78 3.19 5.76 -1.76
N GLU A 79 4.45 6.13 -1.58
CA GLU A 79 5.49 5.23 -1.04
C GLU A 79 5.11 4.74 0.36
N LYS A 80 4.70 5.65 1.25
CA LYS A 80 4.24 5.29 2.59
C LYS A 80 3.04 4.34 2.58
N ILE A 81 2.06 4.55 1.69
CA ILE A 81 0.91 3.65 1.56
C ILE A 81 1.37 2.25 1.13
N ARG A 82 2.28 2.14 0.16
CA ARG A 82 2.81 0.85 -0.30
C ARG A 82 3.57 0.11 0.80
N GLU A 83 4.42 0.81 1.55
CA GLU A 83 5.11 0.23 2.69
C GLU A 83 4.14 -0.34 3.74
N GLN A 84 2.98 0.30 3.93
CA GLN A 84 1.95 -0.22 4.85
C GLN A 84 1.28 -1.49 4.31
N TYR A 85 1.03 -1.57 3.00
CA TYR A 85 0.53 -2.79 2.37
C TYR A 85 1.55 -3.93 2.42
N ASP A 86 2.83 -3.64 2.20
CA ASP A 86 3.90 -4.64 2.30
C ASP A 86 3.96 -5.22 3.73
N LYS A 87 3.89 -4.37 4.76
CA LYS A 87 3.79 -4.81 6.17
C LYS A 87 2.54 -5.63 6.47
N LEU A 88 1.39 -5.24 5.92
CA LEU A 88 0.15 -5.99 6.11
C LEU A 88 0.24 -7.38 5.47
N ALA A 89 0.86 -7.46 4.29
CA ALA A 89 1.08 -8.69 3.56
C ALA A 89 2.04 -9.64 4.29
N GLU A 90 3.05 -9.11 4.99
CA GLU A 90 3.96 -9.90 5.86
C GLU A 90 3.26 -10.51 7.08
N LEU A 91 2.23 -9.84 7.63
CA LEU A 91 1.48 -10.32 8.78
C LEU A 91 0.38 -11.32 8.41
N THR A 92 -0.01 -11.36 7.13
CA THR A 92 -1.14 -12.15 6.64
C THR A 92 -0.62 -13.45 6.03
N PRO A 93 -0.96 -14.63 6.59
CA PRO A 93 -0.41 -15.89 6.13
C PRO A 93 -0.60 -16.13 4.62
N GLY A 94 0.50 -16.41 3.91
CA GLY A 94 0.48 -16.73 2.49
C GLY A 94 0.40 -15.52 1.56
N MET A 95 0.46 -14.29 2.09
CA MET A 95 0.48 -13.05 1.31
C MET A 95 1.88 -12.40 1.24
N GLU A 96 2.93 -13.05 1.73
CA GLU A 96 4.28 -12.49 1.75
C GLU A 96 4.74 -12.13 0.33
N GLY A 97 5.27 -10.92 0.15
CA GLY A 97 5.68 -10.40 -1.16
C GLY A 97 4.53 -10.00 -2.11
N HIS A 98 3.27 -10.12 -1.69
CA HIS A 98 2.09 -9.76 -2.49
C HIS A 98 1.50 -8.39 -2.15
N GLY A 99 2.25 -7.49 -1.50
CA GLY A 99 1.80 -6.14 -1.11
C GLY A 99 1.29 -5.26 -2.26
N ARG A 100 1.57 -5.64 -3.52
CA ARG A 100 1.04 -4.97 -4.72
C ARG A 100 -0.38 -5.41 -5.12
N SER A 101 -0.89 -6.48 -4.54
CA SER A 101 -2.27 -6.96 -4.75
C SER A 101 -3.21 -6.41 -3.68
N GLU A 102 -3.33 -5.08 -3.59
CA GLU A 102 -3.98 -4.35 -2.48
C GLU A 102 -5.33 -4.95 -2.06
N GLY A 103 -6.24 -5.21 -3.02
CA GLY A 103 -7.57 -5.77 -2.72
C GLY A 103 -7.52 -7.17 -2.09
N ARG A 104 -6.63 -8.05 -2.59
CA ARG A 104 -6.47 -9.40 -2.03
C ARG A 104 -5.83 -9.36 -0.65
N VAL A 105 -4.83 -8.50 -0.44
CA VAL A 105 -4.18 -8.32 0.86
C VAL A 105 -5.20 -7.89 1.92
N LEU A 106 -6.08 -6.94 1.60
CA LEU A 106 -7.14 -6.51 2.53
C LEU A 106 -8.15 -7.61 2.82
N GLU A 107 -8.63 -8.30 1.79
CA GLU A 107 -9.59 -9.38 1.95
C GLU A 107 -9.05 -10.48 2.86
N GLU A 108 -7.81 -10.90 2.62
CA GLU A 108 -7.21 -12.01 3.36
C GLU A 108 -6.76 -11.60 4.76
N ALA A 109 -6.35 -10.34 4.96
CA ALA A 109 -6.11 -9.79 6.28
C ALA A 109 -7.39 -9.78 7.14
N VAL A 110 -8.55 -9.42 6.56
CA VAL A 110 -9.84 -9.45 7.28
C VAL A 110 -10.22 -10.87 7.66
N LYS A 111 -10.13 -11.82 6.72
CA LYS A 111 -10.42 -13.25 7.01
C LYS A 111 -9.50 -13.77 8.10
N PHE A 112 -8.20 -13.47 8.03
CA PHE A 112 -7.25 -13.87 9.05
C PHE A 112 -7.58 -13.28 10.42
N ALA A 113 -7.91 -11.99 10.50
CA ALA A 113 -8.29 -11.34 11.75
C ALA A 113 -9.57 -11.95 12.37
N GLN A 114 -10.55 -12.34 11.54
CA GLN A 114 -11.75 -13.05 12.01
C GLN A 114 -11.38 -14.44 12.57
N GLY A 115 -10.56 -15.21 11.86
CA GLY A 115 -10.08 -16.50 12.34
C GLY A 115 -9.31 -16.42 13.66
N LEU A 116 -8.49 -15.38 13.85
CA LEU A 116 -7.80 -15.14 15.13
C LEU A 116 -8.78 -14.87 16.29
N LYS A 117 -9.90 -14.18 16.04
CA LYS A 117 -10.93 -13.97 17.07
C LYS A 117 -11.64 -15.26 17.45
N GLU A 118 -11.98 -16.08 16.47
CA GLU A 118 -12.61 -17.39 16.70
C GLU A 118 -11.68 -18.33 17.47
N GLU A 119 -10.42 -18.44 17.04
CA GLU A 119 -9.44 -19.28 17.73
C GLU A 119 -9.19 -18.79 19.16
N ARG A 120 -9.14 -17.48 19.38
CA ARG A 120 -9.08 -16.93 20.74
C ARG A 120 -10.28 -17.36 21.58
N ALA A 121 -11.51 -17.23 21.07
CA ALA A 121 -12.71 -17.65 21.81
C ALA A 121 -12.66 -19.13 22.18
N ARG A 122 -12.24 -19.97 21.24
CA ARG A 122 -12.03 -21.41 21.44
C ARG A 122 -10.99 -21.71 22.52
N LEU A 123 -9.86 -21.00 22.51
CA LEU A 123 -8.81 -21.17 23.51
C LEU A 123 -9.28 -20.76 24.91
N ILE A 124 -10.06 -19.69 25.02
CA ILE A 124 -10.66 -19.24 26.29
C ILE A 124 -11.57 -20.33 26.84
N GLU A 125 -12.49 -20.84 26.02
CA GLU A 125 -13.39 -21.94 26.40
C GLU A 125 -12.59 -23.18 26.84
N ALA A 126 -11.54 -23.54 26.11
CA ALA A 126 -10.70 -24.69 26.43
C ALA A 126 -9.94 -24.51 27.77
N ILE A 127 -9.51 -23.30 28.11
CA ILE A 127 -8.88 -23.00 29.40
C ILE A 127 -9.90 -23.14 30.53
N GLU A 128 -11.09 -22.57 30.36
CA GLU A 128 -12.15 -22.60 31.37
C GLU A 128 -12.68 -24.03 31.61
N ALA A 129 -12.83 -24.82 30.55
CA ALA A 129 -13.22 -26.23 30.66
C ALA A 129 -12.21 -27.08 31.45
N ARG A 130 -10.93 -26.66 31.49
CA ARG A 130 -9.87 -27.29 32.29
C ARG A 130 -9.76 -26.70 33.70
N GLY A 131 -10.64 -25.79 34.08
CA GLY A 131 -10.65 -25.12 35.39
C GLY A 131 -9.70 -23.92 35.50
N GLY A 132 -9.14 -23.46 34.37
CA GLY A 132 -8.34 -22.23 34.33
C GLY A 132 -9.22 -20.98 34.37
N ILE A 133 -8.71 -19.90 34.96
CA ILE A 133 -9.41 -18.61 35.04
C ILE A 133 -8.82 -17.67 33.98
N VAL A 134 -9.65 -17.23 33.04
CA VAL A 134 -9.25 -16.24 32.03
C VAL A 134 -9.63 -14.83 32.51
N PRO A 135 -8.67 -13.89 32.56
CA PRO A 135 -8.93 -12.49 32.90
C PRO A 135 -10.05 -11.88 32.03
N PRO A 136 -10.98 -11.09 32.61
CA PRO A 136 -12.13 -10.56 31.88
C PRO A 136 -11.74 -9.64 30.72
N GLU A 137 -10.58 -8.98 30.78
CA GLU A 137 -10.04 -8.15 29.70
C GLU A 137 -9.81 -8.98 28.44
N LEU A 138 -9.48 -10.26 28.59
CA LEU A 138 -9.25 -11.18 27.48
C LEU A 138 -10.53 -11.81 26.94
N LYS A 139 -11.72 -11.40 27.38
CA LYS A 139 -13.00 -11.93 26.86
C LYS A 139 -13.74 -10.96 25.93
N ASN A 140 -13.40 -9.67 25.97
CA ASN A 140 -14.21 -8.60 25.37
C ASN A 140 -13.73 -8.09 24.00
N TYR A 141 -12.78 -8.78 23.34
CA TYR A 141 -12.22 -8.35 22.04
C TYR A 141 -12.65 -9.26 20.88
#